data_AF-D7MXI8-F1
#
_entry.id   AF-D7MXI8-F1
#
_cell.length_a   1.000
_cell.length_b   1.000
_cell.length_c   1.000
_cell.angle_alpha   90.00
_cell.angle_beta   90.00
_cell.angle_gamma   90.00
#
_symmetry.space_group_name_H-M   'P 1'
#
loop_
_entity.id
_entity.type
_entity.pdbx_description
1 polymer ?
#
loop_
_entity_poly.entity_id
_entity_poly.type
_entity_poly.pdbx_seq_one_letter_code
_entity_poly.pdbx_strand_id
1 'polypeptide(L)'
;LYTHETLVVLRLMKGTIDDVPSTTCFRSLKTLSLLDVFFTSDKTVERLLSCFPILETLVVDRWGGENVKTFAICVPSLQSLKIRYRVGGYHDPKNDHGFVINAPSLKYLDIVDHFRGKSTLVSLDLCVMCSLDWLNLILSRSPKLRALRLYQSRERGGSCRNSRNVRTKWEQPSSVPECLLVSLKTVEWILYKGTQEEKDVVKYLLENGNFIKTMSIGFSSVITLEERNKIQLEFESMPRSSRRCQLSFT
;
A
#
# COMPACT_ATOMS: atom_id res chain seq x y z
N LEU A 1 -26.47 -7.17 24.30
CA LEU A 1 -27.16 -6.05 23.62
C LEU A 1 -26.25 -4.83 23.67
N TYR A 2 -25.40 -4.63 22.67
CA TYR A 2 -24.65 -3.37 22.51
C TYR A 2 -25.52 -2.44 21.67
N THR A 3 -26.02 -1.36 22.27
CA THR A 3 -26.82 -0.35 21.57
C THR A 3 -25.94 0.40 20.56
N HIS A 4 -26.49 0.72 19.39
CA HIS A 4 -25.80 1.33 18.24
C HIS A 4 -25.07 2.66 18.51
N GLU A 5 -25.28 3.27 19.67
CA GLU A 5 -24.85 4.64 19.99
C GLU A 5 -23.47 4.74 20.66
N THR A 6 -22.91 3.66 21.21
CA THR A 6 -21.62 3.70 21.94
C THR A 6 -20.49 2.90 21.30
N LEU A 7 -20.77 2.16 20.23
CA LEU A 7 -19.78 1.31 19.60
C LEU A 7 -18.76 2.14 18.80
N VAL A 8 -17.52 2.24 19.31
CA VAL A 8 -16.43 3.01 18.68
C VAL A 8 -15.50 2.14 17.83
N VAL A 9 -15.33 0.87 18.22
CA VAL A 9 -14.46 -0.10 17.56
C VAL A 9 -15.25 -1.36 17.26
N LEU A 10 -15.20 -1.81 16.00
CA LEU A 10 -15.83 -3.05 15.55
C LEU A 10 -14.77 -3.89 14.85
N ARG A 11 -14.64 -5.14 15.29
CA ARG A 11 -13.77 -6.13 14.67
C ARG A 11 -14.60 -7.34 14.29
N LEU A 12 -14.69 -7.58 13.00
CA LEU A 12 -15.28 -8.78 12.42
C LEU A 12 -14.14 -9.71 12.00
N MET A 13 -14.20 -10.96 12.46
CA MET A 13 -13.20 -11.97 12.16
C MET A 13 -13.90 -13.22 11.66
N LYS A 14 -13.45 -13.77 10.52
CA LYS A 14 -13.90 -15.06 9.97
C LYS A 14 -15.42 -15.19 9.87
N GLY A 15 -15.99 -14.80 8.73
CA GLY A 15 -17.41 -14.96 8.46
C GLY A 15 -17.81 -14.46 7.09
N THR A 16 -19.08 -14.67 6.75
CA THR A 16 -19.66 -14.22 5.48
C THR A 16 -20.74 -13.17 5.76
N ILE A 17 -20.68 -12.06 5.03
CA ILE A 17 -21.70 -11.01 5.06
C ILE A 17 -22.48 -11.09 3.75
N ASP A 18 -23.73 -11.55 3.85
CA ASP A 18 -24.60 -11.78 2.70
C ASP A 18 -25.55 -10.61 2.43
N ASP A 19 -26.13 -10.02 3.49
CA ASP A 19 -27.00 -8.86 3.43
C ASP A 19 -26.71 -7.91 4.61
N VAL A 20 -26.79 -6.61 4.34
CA VAL A 20 -26.59 -5.54 5.32
C VAL A 20 -27.89 -4.76 5.42
N PRO A 21 -28.58 -4.76 6.58
CA PRO A 21 -29.84 -4.03 6.72
C PRO A 21 -29.60 -2.54 6.51
N SER A 22 -30.39 -1.94 5.61
CA SER A 22 -30.28 -0.53 5.20
C SER A 22 -30.56 0.49 6.31
N THR A 23 -31.18 0.05 7.41
CA THR A 23 -31.58 0.88 8.55
C THR A 23 -30.50 1.02 9.62
N THR A 24 -29.41 0.27 9.52
CA THR A 24 -28.37 0.20 10.56
C THR A 24 -27.31 1.28 10.34
N CYS A 25 -27.13 2.20 11.29
CA CYS A 25 -26.10 3.22 11.24
C CYS A 25 -25.37 3.32 12.59
N PHE A 26 -24.05 3.13 12.59
CA PHE A 26 -23.22 3.21 13.79
C PHE A 26 -22.53 4.57 13.82
N ARG A 27 -23.21 5.55 14.39
CA ARG A 27 -22.78 6.96 14.39
C ARG A 27 -21.55 7.25 15.24
N SER A 28 -21.13 6.31 16.08
CA SER A 28 -19.97 6.45 16.97
C SER A 28 -18.77 5.63 16.50
N LEU A 29 -18.91 4.82 15.44
CA LEU A 29 -17.87 3.89 15.01
C LEU A 29 -16.73 4.61 14.29
N LYS A 30 -15.54 4.60 14.91
CA LYS A 30 -14.32 5.20 14.36
C LYS A 30 -13.36 4.18 13.77
N THR A 31 -13.38 2.95 14.25
CA THR A 31 -12.46 1.90 13.79
C THR A 31 -13.21 0.64 13.38
N LEU A 32 -12.98 0.19 12.15
CA LEU A 32 -13.49 -1.06 11.61
C LEU A 32 -12.32 -1.97 11.20
N SER A 33 -12.38 -3.23 11.63
CA SER A 33 -11.44 -4.27 11.21
C SER A 33 -12.22 -5.44 10.63
N LEU A 34 -11.97 -5.74 9.35
CA LEU A 34 -12.53 -6.85 8.59
C LEU A 34 -11.41 -7.85 8.35
N LEU A 35 -11.37 -8.92 9.15
CA LEU A 35 -10.28 -9.91 9.12
C LEU A 35 -10.81 -11.25 8.63
N ASP A 36 -10.41 -11.68 7.43
CA ASP A 36 -10.91 -12.90 6.78
C ASP A 36 -12.46 -12.90 6.65
N VAL A 37 -13.04 -11.77 6.24
CA VAL A 37 -14.49 -11.59 6.07
C VAL A 37 -14.84 -11.66 4.58
N PHE A 38 -15.70 -12.61 4.24
CA PHE A 38 -16.18 -12.86 2.88
C PHE A 38 -17.44 -12.05 2.58
N PHE A 39 -17.51 -11.50 1.36
CA PHE A 39 -18.65 -10.73 0.88
C PHE A 39 -19.26 -11.40 -0.34
N THR A 40 -20.60 -11.38 -0.42
CA THR A 40 -21.34 -11.98 -1.54
C THR A 40 -21.30 -11.17 -2.82
N SER A 41 -21.15 -9.84 -2.71
CA SER A 41 -21.13 -8.94 -3.85
C SER A 41 -20.45 -7.61 -3.54
N ASP A 42 -19.99 -6.90 -4.58
CA ASP A 42 -19.43 -5.55 -4.48
C ASP A 42 -20.39 -4.57 -3.77
N LYS A 43 -21.71 -4.71 -4.03
CA LYS A 43 -22.77 -3.91 -3.39
C LYS A 43 -22.86 -4.11 -1.89
N THR A 44 -22.54 -5.31 -1.40
CA THR A 44 -22.59 -5.64 0.04
C THR A 44 -21.50 -4.87 0.80
N VAL A 45 -20.32 -4.71 0.18
CA VAL A 45 -19.21 -3.91 0.74
C VAL A 45 -19.62 -2.45 0.85
N GLU A 46 -20.17 -1.87 -0.22
CA GLU A 46 -20.62 -0.47 -0.24
C GLU A 46 -21.71 -0.22 0.82
N ARG A 47 -22.71 -1.09 0.89
CA ARG A 47 -23.77 -0.99 1.90
C ARG A 47 -23.19 -1.07 3.32
N LEU A 48 -22.28 -2.00 3.58
CA LEU A 48 -21.63 -2.13 4.89
C LEU A 48 -20.90 -0.84 5.29
N LEU A 49 -20.05 -0.31 4.40
CA LEU A 49 -19.25 0.88 4.71
C LEU A 49 -20.12 2.13 4.87
N SER A 50 -21.27 2.21 4.18
CA SER A 50 -22.23 3.30 4.35
C SER A 50 -22.84 3.39 5.76
N CYS A 51 -22.83 2.29 6.52
CA CYS A 51 -23.30 2.25 7.91
C CYS A 51 -22.40 3.02 8.88
N PHE A 52 -21.20 3.46 8.46
CA PHE A 52 -20.16 4.04 9.31
C PHE A 52 -19.75 5.46 8.86
N PRO A 53 -20.60 6.48 9.08
CA PRO A 53 -20.42 7.82 8.49
C PRO A 53 -19.21 8.61 9.03
N ILE A 54 -18.68 8.23 10.19
CA ILE A 54 -17.53 8.89 10.84
C ILE A 54 -16.31 7.97 10.95
N LEU A 55 -16.24 6.92 10.13
CA LEU A 55 -15.15 5.95 10.19
C LEU A 55 -13.81 6.63 9.90
N GLU A 56 -12.86 6.51 10.82
CA GLU A 56 -11.53 7.12 10.75
C GLU A 56 -10.46 6.09 10.36
N THR A 57 -10.60 4.84 10.80
CA THR A 57 -9.65 3.74 10.55
C THR A 57 -10.34 2.50 9.99
N LEU A 58 -9.82 1.98 8.88
CA LEU A 58 -10.29 0.75 8.24
C LEU A 58 -9.12 -0.22 8.05
N VAL A 59 -9.28 -1.45 8.53
CA VAL A 59 -8.35 -2.57 8.28
C VAL A 59 -9.10 -3.66 7.54
N VAL A 60 -8.54 -4.14 6.43
CA VAL A 60 -9.14 -5.16 5.56
C VAL A 60 -8.09 -6.24 5.28
N ASP A 61 -8.33 -7.47 5.72
CA ASP A 61 -7.61 -8.65 5.24
C ASP A 61 -8.53 -9.40 4.25
N ARG A 62 -8.13 -9.47 2.97
CA ARG A 62 -8.85 -10.21 1.91
C ARG A 62 -8.13 -11.47 1.46
N TRP A 63 -8.91 -12.45 1.01
CA TRP A 63 -8.41 -13.69 0.40
C TRP A 63 -8.77 -13.74 -1.08
N GLY A 64 -7.82 -14.15 -1.94
CA GLY A 64 -8.10 -14.51 -3.33
C GLY A 64 -9.03 -15.73 -3.44
N GLY A 65 -10.19 -15.55 -4.09
CA GLY A 65 -11.24 -16.58 -4.24
C GLY A 65 -12.68 -16.07 -3.99
N GLU A 66 -12.84 -14.80 -3.58
CA GLU A 66 -14.15 -14.19 -3.32
C GLU A 66 -14.90 -13.74 -4.59
N ASN A 67 -16.24 -13.70 -4.52
CA ASN A 67 -17.10 -13.16 -5.59
C ASN A 67 -16.94 -11.65 -5.80
N VAL A 68 -16.34 -10.95 -4.83
CA VAL A 68 -16.11 -9.50 -4.93
C VAL A 68 -14.97 -9.21 -5.88
N LYS A 69 -15.31 -8.61 -7.02
CA LYS A 69 -14.36 -8.16 -8.04
C LYS A 69 -13.77 -6.82 -7.64
N THR A 70 -14.61 -5.90 -7.19
CA THR A 70 -14.18 -4.56 -6.78
C THR A 70 -14.55 -4.27 -5.34
N PHE A 71 -13.55 -4.05 -4.49
CA PHE A 71 -13.76 -3.60 -3.12
C PHE A 71 -13.73 -2.07 -3.07
N ALA A 72 -14.90 -1.45 -3.14
CA ALA A 72 -15.05 0.00 -3.15
C ALA A 72 -15.07 0.58 -1.73
N ILE A 73 -14.09 1.43 -1.43
CA ILE A 73 -13.93 2.15 -0.17
C ILE A 73 -14.23 3.63 -0.42
N CYS A 74 -15.51 3.97 -0.32
CA CYS A 74 -16.02 5.34 -0.49
C CYS A 74 -16.36 5.94 0.88
N VAL A 75 -15.34 6.28 1.66
CA VAL A 75 -15.49 6.74 3.05
C VAL A 75 -14.80 8.10 3.22
N PRO A 76 -15.55 9.21 3.17
CA PRO A 76 -14.98 10.56 3.19
C PRO A 76 -14.20 10.91 4.46
N SER A 77 -14.61 10.36 5.61
CA SER A 77 -13.99 10.59 6.92
C SER A 77 -12.73 9.77 7.15
N LEU A 78 -12.42 8.80 6.28
CA LEU A 78 -11.37 7.83 6.52
C LEU A 78 -9.99 8.49 6.50
N GLN A 79 -9.23 8.30 7.57
CA GLN A 79 -7.88 8.87 7.76
C GLN A 79 -6.78 7.82 7.66
N SER A 80 -7.07 6.57 8.02
CA SER A 80 -6.12 5.46 7.97
C SER A 80 -6.75 4.23 7.33
N LEU A 81 -6.10 3.69 6.29
CA LEU A 81 -6.52 2.48 5.60
C LEU A 81 -5.38 1.47 5.59
N LYS A 82 -5.65 0.25 6.05
CA LYS A 82 -4.71 -0.87 5.94
C LYS A 82 -5.37 -2.02 5.20
N ILE A 83 -4.77 -2.42 4.09
CA ILE A 83 -5.23 -3.55 3.27
C ILE A 83 -4.15 -4.62 3.31
N ARG A 84 -4.51 -5.84 3.66
CA ARG A 84 -3.66 -7.02 3.49
C ARG A 84 -4.35 -7.98 2.56
N TYR A 85 -3.64 -8.46 1.56
CA TYR A 85 -4.15 -9.47 0.67
C TYR A 85 -3.36 -10.76 0.85
N ARG A 86 -4.09 -11.85 1.08
CA ARG A 86 -3.51 -13.17 1.28
C ARG A 86 -3.71 -13.98 0.01
N VAL A 87 -2.60 -14.30 -0.66
CA VAL A 87 -2.58 -15.20 -1.82
C VAL A 87 -2.73 -16.62 -1.31
N GLY A 88 -3.87 -17.23 -1.59
CA GLY A 88 -4.14 -18.63 -1.26
C GLY A 88 -5.16 -19.23 -2.21
N GLY A 89 -4.87 -19.19 -3.51
CA GLY A 89 -5.70 -19.78 -4.55
C GLY A 89 -5.12 -19.55 -5.95
N TYR A 90 -5.37 -20.47 -6.88
CA TYR A 90 -5.02 -20.32 -8.29
C TYR A 90 -5.73 -19.08 -8.84
N HIS A 91 -4.96 -18.04 -9.17
CA HIS A 91 -5.47 -16.84 -9.83
C HIS A 91 -6.01 -17.23 -11.22
N ASP A 92 -7.31 -17.05 -11.44
CA ASP A 92 -7.86 -16.99 -12.79
C ASP A 92 -7.50 -15.62 -13.38
N PRO A 93 -6.66 -15.54 -14.44
CA PRO A 93 -6.31 -14.29 -15.11
C PRO A 93 -7.52 -13.55 -15.73
N LYS A 94 -8.73 -14.13 -15.71
CA LYS A 94 -9.98 -13.47 -16.14
C LYS A 94 -10.73 -12.73 -15.03
N ASN A 95 -10.33 -12.87 -13.76
CA ASN A 95 -10.97 -12.21 -12.63
C ASN A 95 -9.99 -11.22 -11.96
N ASP A 96 -9.94 -10.01 -12.50
CA ASP A 96 -9.27 -8.87 -11.87
C ASP A 96 -9.99 -8.52 -10.56
N HIS A 97 -9.40 -8.88 -9.43
CA HIS A 97 -9.81 -8.38 -8.11
C HIS A 97 -9.07 -7.07 -7.83
N GLY A 98 -9.78 -6.02 -7.38
CA GLY A 98 -9.18 -4.71 -7.16
C GLY A 98 -9.83 -3.91 -6.04
N PHE A 99 -9.15 -2.83 -5.62
CA PHE A 99 -9.66 -1.86 -4.66
C PHE A 99 -9.93 -0.53 -5.37
N VAL A 100 -11.09 0.08 -5.10
CA VAL A 100 -11.38 1.47 -5.47
C VAL A 100 -11.40 2.29 -4.20
N ILE A 101 -10.46 3.21 -4.03
CA ILE A 101 -10.34 4.00 -2.81
C ILE A 101 -10.71 5.45 -3.12
N ASN A 102 -11.88 5.87 -2.62
CA ASN A 102 -12.35 7.25 -2.61
C ASN A 102 -12.49 7.72 -1.16
N ALA A 103 -11.35 8.13 -0.59
CA ALA A 103 -11.24 8.59 0.79
C ALA A 103 -10.46 9.92 0.80
N PRO A 104 -11.13 11.08 0.57
CA PRO A 104 -10.48 12.39 0.47
C PRO A 104 -9.70 12.81 1.74
N SER A 105 -10.08 12.32 2.91
CA SER A 105 -9.40 12.62 4.18
C SER A 105 -8.24 11.68 4.52
N LEU A 106 -7.88 10.76 3.62
CA LEU A 106 -6.91 9.70 3.88
C LEU A 106 -5.51 10.27 4.06
N LYS A 107 -4.91 9.99 5.22
CA LYS A 107 -3.56 10.41 5.62
C LYS A 107 -2.57 9.25 5.55
N TYR A 108 -3.04 8.06 5.92
CA TYR A 108 -2.23 6.85 6.01
C TYR A 108 -2.85 5.74 5.18
N LEU A 109 -2.05 5.12 4.33
CA LEU A 109 -2.43 3.95 3.55
C LEU A 109 -1.28 2.95 3.58
N ASP A 110 -1.59 1.75 4.06
CA ASP A 110 -0.71 0.60 4.12
C ASP A 110 -1.36 -0.50 3.25
N ILE A 111 -0.80 -0.77 2.07
CA ILE A 111 -1.27 -1.85 1.19
C ILE A 111 -0.21 -2.93 1.18
N VAL A 112 -0.55 -4.07 1.77
CA VAL A 112 0.23 -5.29 1.69
C VAL A 112 -0.40 -6.15 0.62
N ASP A 113 -0.09 -5.87 -0.67
CA ASP A 113 -0.68 -6.59 -1.80
C ASP A 113 0.19 -6.62 -3.08
N HIS A 114 0.02 -7.66 -3.90
CA HIS A 114 0.64 -7.92 -5.21
C HIS A 114 -0.27 -7.51 -6.39
N PHE A 115 -0.74 -6.26 -6.44
CA PHE A 115 -1.74 -5.79 -7.42
C PHE A 115 -1.38 -4.40 -7.98
N ARG A 116 -1.83 -3.93 -9.17
CA ARG A 116 -2.98 -4.21 -10.05
C ARG A 116 -3.89 -2.98 -10.35
N GLY A 117 -3.71 -1.74 -9.82
CA GLY A 117 -4.71 -0.65 -10.05
C GLY A 117 -4.45 0.79 -9.51
N LYS A 118 -5.24 1.77 -10.01
CA LYS A 118 -5.06 3.25 -9.96
C LYS A 118 -5.63 3.89 -8.68
N SER A 119 -4.85 4.73 -7.99
CA SER A 119 -5.29 5.43 -6.77
C SER A 119 -4.61 6.80 -6.60
N THR A 120 -5.22 7.70 -5.82
CA THR A 120 -4.67 9.02 -5.45
C THR A 120 -4.16 8.97 -4.01
N LEU A 121 -2.90 8.58 -3.85
CA LEU A 121 -2.34 8.21 -2.54
C LEU A 121 -1.58 9.36 -1.89
N VAL A 122 -1.58 9.41 -0.55
CA VAL A 122 -0.83 10.39 0.27
C VAL A 122 0.35 9.72 1.00
N SER A 123 0.19 8.46 1.39
CA SER A 123 1.24 7.54 1.86
C SER A 123 1.05 6.20 1.13
N LEU A 124 2.10 5.42 0.92
CA LEU A 124 2.01 4.14 0.20
C LEU A 124 3.02 3.15 0.79
N ASP A 125 2.63 1.92 1.08
CA ASP A 125 3.53 0.82 1.43
C ASP A 125 3.57 -0.18 0.25
N LEU A 126 4.73 -0.58 -0.29
CA LEU A 126 4.84 -1.52 -1.45
C LEU A 126 5.80 -2.70 -1.21
N CYS A 127 5.40 -3.90 -1.64
CA CYS A 127 6.24 -5.10 -1.63
C CYS A 127 7.15 -5.22 -2.87
N VAL A 128 8.42 -4.86 -2.74
CA VAL A 128 9.36 -4.73 -3.88
C VAL A 128 9.52 -6.02 -4.71
N MET A 129 9.56 -7.20 -4.09
CA MET A 129 9.80 -8.49 -4.80
C MET A 129 8.68 -8.92 -5.75
N CYS A 130 7.49 -8.34 -5.61
CA CYS A 130 6.32 -8.80 -6.33
C CYS A 130 5.67 -7.62 -7.07
N SER A 131 6.28 -6.42 -7.00
CA SER A 131 5.63 -5.19 -7.46
C SER A 131 6.50 -4.02 -7.97
N LEU A 132 7.75 -4.21 -8.42
CA LEU A 132 8.53 -3.09 -9.00
C LEU A 132 7.84 -2.45 -10.24
N ASP A 133 7.09 -3.24 -11.01
CA ASP A 133 6.24 -2.76 -12.12
C ASP A 133 5.16 -1.75 -11.68
N TRP A 134 4.74 -1.81 -10.41
CA TRP A 134 3.68 -0.96 -9.86
C TRP A 134 4.17 0.40 -9.44
N LEU A 135 5.43 0.51 -9.05
CA LEU A 135 5.98 1.76 -8.53
C LEU A 135 5.79 2.89 -9.55
N ASN A 136 6.15 2.63 -10.81
CA ASN A 136 6.01 3.59 -11.89
C ASN A 136 4.55 3.99 -12.14
N LEU A 137 3.66 3.01 -12.12
CA LEU A 137 2.23 3.24 -12.34
C LEU A 137 1.59 4.03 -11.19
N ILE A 138 2.00 3.78 -9.94
CA ILE A 138 1.45 4.45 -8.77
C ILE A 138 2.00 5.86 -8.64
N LEU A 139 3.31 6.04 -8.83
CA LEU A 139 3.92 7.37 -8.85
C LEU A 139 3.25 8.25 -9.91
N SER A 140 3.01 7.72 -11.12
CA SER A 140 2.35 8.47 -12.20
C SER A 140 0.87 8.76 -11.95
N ARG A 141 0.21 8.02 -11.06
CA ARG A 141 -1.24 8.14 -10.81
C ARG A 141 -1.58 8.82 -9.49
N SER A 142 -0.58 9.11 -8.65
CA SER A 142 -0.75 9.71 -7.32
C SER A 142 -0.08 11.09 -7.21
N PRO A 143 -0.53 12.13 -7.94
CA PRO A 143 0.14 13.45 -7.97
C PRO A 143 0.17 14.18 -6.62
N LYS A 144 -0.55 13.68 -5.60
CA LYS A 144 -0.59 14.22 -4.24
C LYS A 144 0.22 13.39 -3.22
N LEU A 145 0.97 12.39 -3.66
CA LEU A 145 1.75 11.49 -2.78
C LEU A 145 2.78 12.29 -1.99
N ARG A 146 2.73 12.20 -0.66
CA ARG A 146 3.63 12.91 0.27
C ARG A 146 4.60 11.97 0.96
N ALA A 147 4.20 10.74 1.18
CA ALA A 147 5.02 9.69 1.77
C ALA A 147 5.03 8.47 0.85
N LEU A 148 6.18 7.83 0.71
CA LEU A 148 6.35 6.57 0.01
C LEU A 148 7.14 5.65 0.93
N ARG A 149 6.58 4.51 1.26
CA ARG A 149 7.21 3.45 2.02
C ARG A 149 7.31 2.21 1.14
N LEU A 150 8.48 1.63 1.09
CA LEU A 150 8.79 0.44 0.33
C LEU A 150 9.20 -0.61 1.34
N TYR A 151 8.75 -1.85 1.20
CA TYR A 151 9.11 -2.92 2.12
C TYR A 151 9.42 -4.19 1.34
N GLN A 152 10.28 -5.03 1.91
CA GLN A 152 10.52 -6.36 1.36
C GLN A 152 9.89 -7.44 2.24
N SER A 153 9.20 -8.40 1.60
CA SER A 153 8.61 -9.52 2.31
C SER A 153 9.69 -10.40 2.97
N ARG A 154 9.47 -10.74 4.26
CA ARG A 154 10.27 -11.72 5.00
C ARG A 154 9.88 -13.13 4.55
N GLU A 155 10.69 -13.75 3.72
CA GLU A 155 10.49 -15.14 3.35
C GLU A 155 10.76 -16.06 4.56
N ARG A 156 9.68 -16.55 5.18
CA ARG A 156 9.67 -17.84 5.89
C ARG A 156 8.50 -18.65 5.34
N GLY A 157 8.69 -19.29 4.19
CA GLY A 157 7.83 -20.42 3.76
C GLY A 157 6.81 -20.21 2.66
N GLY A 158 6.85 -19.12 1.87
CA GLY A 158 5.97 -18.97 0.71
C GLY A 158 6.57 -18.02 -0.32
N SER A 159 7.08 -18.58 -1.41
CA SER A 159 7.55 -17.81 -2.57
C SER A 159 6.42 -16.97 -3.15
N CYS A 160 6.71 -15.74 -3.59
CA CYS A 160 5.95 -15.09 -4.67
C CYS A 160 6.11 -15.96 -5.93
N ARG A 161 5.38 -17.08 -6.01
CA ARG A 161 5.45 -18.04 -7.11
C ARG A 161 4.64 -17.50 -8.27
N ASN A 162 5.34 -16.78 -9.14
CA ASN A 162 5.10 -16.62 -10.56
C ASN A 162 3.71 -16.17 -11.00
N SER A 163 3.62 -14.91 -11.43
CA SER A 163 3.05 -14.71 -12.77
C SER A 163 4.21 -14.92 -13.75
N ARG A 164 4.09 -15.91 -14.64
CA ARG A 164 5.11 -16.27 -15.65
C ARG A 164 5.38 -15.13 -16.69
N ASN A 165 4.85 -13.92 -16.44
CA ASN A 165 4.95 -12.74 -17.29
C ASN A 165 5.37 -11.46 -16.52
N VAL A 166 5.88 -11.56 -15.28
CA VAL A 166 6.37 -10.38 -14.54
C VAL A 166 7.81 -10.10 -14.97
N ARG A 167 8.04 -8.89 -15.48
CA ARG A 167 9.40 -8.43 -15.79
C ARG A 167 10.18 -8.40 -14.47
N THR A 168 11.26 -9.17 -14.39
CA THR A 168 12.11 -9.24 -13.19
C THR A 168 13.04 -8.04 -13.05
N LYS A 169 13.04 -7.11 -14.01
CA LYS A 169 13.88 -5.91 -14.05
C LYS A 169 13.00 -4.67 -13.97
N TRP A 170 13.25 -3.82 -13.00
CA TRP A 170 12.64 -2.49 -12.94
C TRP A 170 13.14 -1.64 -14.12
N GLU A 171 12.21 -1.01 -14.83
CA GLU A 171 12.52 -0.05 -15.88
C GLU A 171 12.20 1.36 -15.38
N GLN A 172 13.09 2.31 -15.62
CA GLN A 172 12.84 3.70 -15.27
C GLN A 172 11.62 4.27 -16.03
N PRO A 173 10.73 5.05 -15.38
CA PRO A 173 9.66 5.77 -16.07
C PRO A 173 10.18 6.68 -17.20
N SER A 174 9.48 6.72 -18.33
CA SER A 174 9.81 7.60 -19.47
C SER A 174 9.62 9.09 -19.18
N SER A 175 8.82 9.43 -18.19
CA SER A 175 8.59 10.80 -17.71
C SER A 175 8.62 10.80 -16.19
N VAL A 176 9.06 11.91 -15.61
CA VAL A 176 9.10 12.06 -14.15
C VAL A 176 7.67 12.26 -13.63
N PRO A 177 7.17 11.37 -12.75
CA PRO A 177 5.86 11.52 -12.16
C PRO A 177 5.71 12.84 -11.40
N GLU A 178 4.54 13.46 -11.57
CA GLU A 178 4.22 14.75 -10.93
C GLU A 178 4.45 14.72 -9.42
N CYS A 179 4.14 13.60 -8.75
CA CYS A 179 4.34 13.50 -7.31
C CYS A 179 5.79 13.66 -6.84
N LEU A 180 6.76 13.19 -7.63
CA LEU A 180 8.19 13.41 -7.34
C LEU A 180 8.57 14.88 -7.50
N LEU A 181 7.92 15.57 -8.44
CA LEU A 181 8.19 16.96 -8.76
C LEU A 181 7.57 17.93 -7.77
N VAL A 182 6.41 17.64 -7.16
CA VAL A 182 5.65 18.65 -6.37
C VAL A 182 5.23 18.23 -4.97
N SER A 183 5.06 16.94 -4.66
CA SER A 183 4.34 16.53 -3.45
C SER A 183 5.10 15.61 -2.51
N LEU A 184 5.99 14.77 -3.03
CA LEU A 184 6.67 13.72 -2.25
C LEU A 184 7.69 14.34 -1.30
N LYS A 185 7.55 14.04 -0.01
CA LYS A 185 8.33 14.61 1.10
C LYS A 185 9.11 13.56 1.86
N THR A 186 8.58 12.36 2.01
CA THR A 186 9.21 11.32 2.81
C THR A 186 9.27 10.02 2.03
N VAL A 187 10.43 9.38 1.99
CA VAL A 187 10.62 8.04 1.46
C VAL A 187 11.19 7.15 2.56
N GLU A 188 10.67 5.95 2.73
CA GLU A 188 11.17 4.98 3.69
C GLU A 188 11.26 3.61 3.05
N TRP A 189 12.40 2.95 3.14
CA TRP A 189 12.58 1.60 2.64
C TRP A 189 12.86 0.67 3.81
N ILE A 190 12.04 -0.35 3.99
CA ILE A 190 12.11 -1.30 5.10
C ILE A 190 12.58 -2.65 4.58
N LEU A 191 13.55 -3.26 5.26
CA LEU A 191 14.15 -4.54 4.88
C LEU A 191 14.81 -4.51 3.48
N TYR A 192 15.47 -3.40 3.15
CA TYR A 192 16.25 -3.22 1.92
C TYR A 192 17.29 -4.34 1.78
N LYS A 193 17.38 -5.01 0.62
CA LYS A 193 18.34 -6.09 0.32
C LYS A 193 19.54 -5.63 -0.52
N GLY A 194 19.48 -4.47 -1.14
CA GLY A 194 20.59 -3.92 -1.94
C GLY A 194 20.77 -4.59 -3.29
N THR A 195 19.70 -5.17 -3.85
CA THR A 195 19.75 -5.67 -5.23
C THR A 195 19.91 -4.52 -6.20
N GLN A 196 20.37 -4.80 -7.43
CA GLN A 196 20.59 -3.74 -8.42
C GLN A 196 19.30 -2.97 -8.72
N GLU A 197 18.17 -3.65 -8.79
CA GLU A 197 16.86 -3.05 -9.05
C GLU A 197 16.43 -2.12 -7.91
N GLU A 198 16.69 -2.51 -6.67
CA GLU A 198 16.41 -1.66 -5.50
C GLU A 198 17.29 -0.41 -5.50
N LYS A 199 18.56 -0.54 -5.91
CA LYS A 199 19.46 0.60 -6.07
C LYS A 199 18.99 1.54 -7.16
N ASP A 200 18.56 1.01 -8.30
CA ASP A 200 18.08 1.81 -9.43
C ASP A 200 16.85 2.64 -9.04
N VAL A 201 15.93 2.07 -8.25
CA VAL A 201 14.79 2.82 -7.72
C VAL A 201 15.22 3.93 -6.77
N VAL A 202 16.10 3.64 -5.80
CA VAL A 202 16.59 4.64 -4.84
C VAL A 202 17.26 5.79 -5.58
N LYS A 203 18.13 5.47 -6.54
CA LYS A 203 18.81 6.45 -7.39
C LYS A 203 17.80 7.32 -8.12
N TYR A 204 16.81 6.71 -8.77
CA TYR A 204 15.77 7.45 -9.48
C TYR A 204 14.99 8.39 -8.57
N LEU A 205 14.61 7.96 -7.37
CA LEU A 205 13.91 8.81 -6.40
C LEU A 205 14.76 9.98 -5.92
N LEU A 206 16.06 9.78 -5.68
CA LEU A 206 17.00 10.83 -5.28
C LEU A 206 17.22 11.87 -6.39
N GLU A 207 17.35 11.41 -7.64
CA GLU A 207 17.60 12.26 -8.80
C GLU A 207 16.37 13.06 -9.25
N ASN A 208 15.15 12.57 -8.97
CA ASN A 208 13.92 13.16 -9.49
C ASN A 208 13.00 13.78 -8.42
N GLY A 209 13.25 13.49 -7.14
CA GLY A 209 12.43 13.97 -6.02
C GLY A 209 12.79 15.37 -5.55
N ASN A 210 12.18 16.40 -6.14
CA ASN A 210 12.51 17.81 -5.87
C ASN A 210 12.18 18.27 -4.45
N PHE A 211 11.17 17.68 -3.81
CA PHE A 211 10.68 18.09 -2.48
C PHE A 211 10.87 17.05 -1.39
N ILE A 212 11.62 15.97 -1.68
CA ILE A 212 11.93 14.94 -0.67
C ILE A 212 12.76 15.60 0.43
N LYS A 213 12.27 15.53 1.67
CA LYS A 213 12.92 16.04 2.87
C LYS A 213 13.69 14.94 3.60
N THR A 214 13.15 13.73 3.59
CA THR A 214 13.71 12.60 4.32
C THR A 214 13.62 11.36 3.45
N MET A 215 14.73 10.65 3.33
CA MET A 215 14.80 9.30 2.78
C MET A 215 15.47 8.39 3.81
N SER A 216 14.77 7.35 4.26
CA SER A 216 15.30 6.39 5.23
C SER A 216 15.41 5.00 4.62
N ILE A 217 16.54 4.31 4.84
CA ILE A 217 16.78 2.95 4.34
C ILE A 217 17.10 2.05 5.53
N GLY A 218 16.16 1.17 5.86
CA GLY A 218 16.30 0.09 6.84
C GLY A 218 16.81 -1.18 6.19
N PHE A 219 18.06 -1.55 6.46
CA PHE A 219 18.70 -2.71 5.87
C PHE A 219 18.11 -4.02 6.41
N SER A 220 17.97 -5.00 5.52
CA SER A 220 17.61 -6.36 5.91
C SER A 220 18.71 -6.99 6.76
N SER A 221 18.31 -7.84 7.72
CA SER A 221 19.23 -8.59 8.56
C SER A 221 20.12 -9.56 7.79
N VAL A 222 19.82 -9.82 6.51
CA VAL A 222 20.59 -10.71 5.64
C VAL A 222 21.79 -10.03 4.98
N ILE A 223 21.83 -8.69 4.92
CA ILE A 223 22.97 -7.95 4.34
C ILE A 223 24.08 -7.82 5.40
N THR A 224 25.32 -8.10 4.99
CA THR A 224 26.52 -7.95 5.81
C THR A 224 26.85 -6.48 6.09
N LEU A 225 27.63 -6.20 7.15
CA LEU A 225 28.02 -4.83 7.48
C LEU A 225 28.87 -4.16 6.37
N GLU A 226 29.73 -4.93 5.71
CA GLU A 226 30.56 -4.44 4.60
C GLU A 226 29.71 -4.00 3.41
N GLU A 227 28.71 -4.81 3.02
CA GLU A 227 27.77 -4.48 1.96
C GLU A 227 26.94 -3.23 2.32
N ARG A 228 26.47 -3.12 3.57
CA ARG A 228 25.75 -1.92 4.05
C ARG A 228 26.59 -0.66 3.90
N ASN A 229 27.85 -0.70 4.36
CA ASN A 229 28.76 0.43 4.27
C ASN A 229 29.03 0.83 2.82
N LYS A 230 29.20 -0.16 1.92
CA LYS A 230 29.38 0.09 0.49
C LYS A 230 28.16 0.80 -0.12
N ILE A 231 26.95 0.31 0.17
CA ILE A 231 25.69 0.91 -0.32
C ILE A 231 25.48 2.31 0.25
N GLN A 232 25.78 2.51 1.53
CA GLN A 232 25.68 3.81 2.18
C GLN A 232 26.59 4.84 1.50
N LEU A 233 27.88 4.52 1.34
CA LEU A 233 28.83 5.40 0.64
C LEU A 233 28.40 5.70 -0.79
N GLU A 234 27.88 4.68 -1.49
CA GLU A 234 27.33 4.81 -2.84
C GLU A 234 26.22 5.87 -2.87
N PHE A 235 25.19 5.76 -2.03
CA PHE A 235 24.06 6.69 -2.02
C PHE A 235 24.38 8.07 -1.44
N GLU A 236 25.28 8.18 -0.47
CA GLU A 236 25.72 9.46 0.06
C GLU A 236 26.44 10.32 -0.99
N SER A 237 27.19 9.67 -1.89
CA SER A 237 27.91 10.31 -2.99
C SER A 237 27.02 10.74 -4.16
N MET A 238 25.76 10.26 -4.23
CA MET A 238 24.88 10.55 -5.35
C MET A 238 24.36 11.99 -5.34
N PRO A 239 24.21 12.61 -6.53
CA PRO A 239 23.55 13.89 -6.67
C PRO A 239 22.07 13.76 -6.29
N ARG A 240 21.52 14.79 -5.65
CA ARG A 240 20.14 14.85 -5.20
C ARG A 240 19.47 16.07 -5.79
N SER A 241 18.28 15.90 -6.37
CA SER A 241 17.51 17.05 -6.85
C SER A 241 17.05 17.94 -5.68
N SER A 242 16.58 17.31 -4.60
CA SER A 242 16.31 18.02 -3.35
C SER A 242 17.59 18.21 -2.52
N ARG A 243 18.10 19.45 -2.46
CA ARG A 243 19.20 19.85 -1.57
C ARG A 243 18.87 19.69 -0.07
N ARG A 244 17.59 19.56 0.27
CA ARG A 244 17.11 19.41 1.66
C ARG A 244 16.88 17.96 2.05
N CYS A 245 17.09 17.02 1.12
CA CYS A 245 16.89 15.60 1.38
C CYS A 245 17.96 15.07 2.34
N GLN A 246 17.53 14.71 3.55
CA GLN A 246 18.33 13.99 4.53
C GLN A 246 18.19 12.49 4.27
N LEU A 247 19.32 11.83 4.05
CA LEU A 247 19.41 10.39 3.87
C LEU A 247 19.82 9.76 5.21
N SER A 248 19.08 8.75 5.68
CA SER A 248 19.37 8.02 6.92
C SER A 248 19.34 6.51 6.69
N PHE A 249 20.12 5.78 7.49
CA PHE A 249 20.25 4.33 7.40
C PHE A 249 20.00 3.68 8.76
N THR A 250 19.30 2.55 8.79
CA THR A 250 18.95 1.81 10.02
C THR A 250 19.08 0.30 9.84
#